data_AF-A0A5D2YSL9-F1
#
_entry.id   AF-A0A5D2YSL9-F1
#
_cell.length_a   1.000
_cell.length_b   1.000
_cell.length_c   1.000
_cell.angle_alpha   90.00
_cell.angle_beta   90.00
_cell.angle_gamma   90.00
#
_symmetry.space_group_name_H-M   'P 1'
#
loop_
_entity.id
_entity.type
_entity.pdbx_description
1 polymer ?
#
loop_
_entity_poly.entity_id
_entity_poly.type
_entity_poly.pdbx_seq_one_letter_code
_entity_poly.pdbx_strand_id
1 'polypeptide(L)'
;MAALKHLLPDAKNSTSTYYDHANDPWFKQLFSTLEEEKSTVVKAKPVPPYLKRAGFVPRKVEDFGDGGAFPEIHIAQYPLDMGRVKGAKPGSKILPVTVDARGNLAYDAIVKQNENAKKIVYSQHKDLIPKILRNEEEGDDEGEEEEEMQKEIEETMQETKAALEKIVNVRLSAAQPKNVPKQSSDSKYIKYKPSQQSAAFNSGAKERIIRMVEMPVDPLEPPKFKHKRVPKASGSPPVPVMHSPPRPVTVKDQQDWKIPPCISNWKNPKGYTIPLDKRLAADGRGLQEVQINDNFAKLSEALYVAEQ
;
A
#
# COMPACT_ATOMS: atom_id res chain seq x y z
N MET A 1 41.61 15.95 47.29
CA MET A 1 40.26 16.27 46.79
C MET A 1 39.57 14.97 46.40
N ALA A 2 38.79 14.39 47.31
CA ALA A 2 38.03 13.17 47.04
C ALA A 2 36.85 13.52 46.11
N ALA A 3 36.70 12.78 45.01
CA ALA A 3 35.70 13.06 44.00
C ALA A 3 34.28 12.78 44.51
N LEU A 4 33.38 13.74 44.27
CA LEU A 4 31.94 13.78 44.61
C LEU A 4 31.07 12.60 44.11
N LYS A 5 31.68 11.56 43.51
CA LYS A 5 30.97 10.37 43.01
C LYS A 5 30.60 9.35 44.08
N HIS A 6 31.14 9.47 45.31
CA HIS A 6 30.87 8.51 46.40
C HIS A 6 29.75 8.94 47.38
N LEU A 7 29.09 10.08 47.15
CA LEU A 7 28.10 10.65 48.08
C LEU A 7 26.65 10.60 47.59
N LEU A 8 26.37 9.95 46.46
CA LEU A 8 25.01 9.82 45.93
C LEU A 8 24.64 8.34 45.75
N PRO A 9 23.46 7.90 46.21
CA PRO A 9 22.98 6.55 45.94
C PRO A 9 22.67 6.37 44.44
N ASP A 10 22.91 5.17 43.92
CA ASP A 10 22.65 4.81 42.52
C ASP A 10 21.19 5.11 42.14
N ALA A 11 21.02 5.72 40.96
CA ALA A 11 19.71 6.03 40.42
C ALA A 11 18.90 4.74 40.25
N LYS A 12 17.83 4.60 41.02
CA LYS A 12 16.88 3.49 40.90
C LYS A 12 16.28 3.53 39.49
N ASN A 13 16.57 2.50 38.71
CA ASN A 13 16.00 2.12 37.41
C ASN A 13 14.76 2.94 37.01
N SER A 14 14.95 3.95 36.18
CA SER A 14 13.88 4.44 35.33
C SER A 14 13.62 3.36 34.29
N THR A 15 12.61 2.52 34.50
CA THR A 15 12.03 1.71 33.43
C THR A 15 11.43 2.67 32.42
N SER A 16 12.24 3.13 31.46
CA SER A 16 11.72 3.68 30.23
C SER A 16 11.02 2.53 29.51
N THR A 17 9.74 2.69 29.22
CA THR A 17 8.98 1.78 28.36
C THR A 17 9.37 2.03 26.90
N TYR A 18 10.66 1.92 26.58
CA TYR A 18 11.14 1.84 25.21
C TYR A 18 11.38 0.36 24.93
N TYR A 19 10.42 -0.25 24.23
CA TYR A 19 10.55 -1.62 23.79
C TYR A 19 11.58 -1.66 22.65
N ASP A 20 12.78 -2.12 22.98
CA ASP A 20 13.87 -2.28 22.01
C ASP A 20 13.63 -3.53 21.17
N HIS A 21 13.02 -3.35 20.00
CA HIS A 21 12.74 -4.40 19.03
C HIS A 21 14.01 -5.15 18.54
N ALA A 22 15.21 -4.59 18.74
CA ALA A 22 16.46 -5.27 18.37
C ALA A 22 16.83 -6.40 19.36
N ASN A 23 16.33 -6.35 20.59
CA ASN A 23 16.61 -7.34 21.63
C ASN A 23 15.53 -8.42 21.79
N ASP A 24 14.50 -8.36 20.96
CA ASP A 24 13.34 -9.23 21.01
C ASP A 24 13.73 -10.70 20.75
N PRO A 25 13.32 -11.67 21.60
CA PRO A 25 13.67 -13.09 21.41
C PRO A 25 13.25 -13.62 20.04
N TRP A 26 12.13 -13.13 19.51
CA TRP A 26 11.63 -13.47 18.18
C TRP A 26 12.60 -13.05 17.04
N PHE A 27 13.19 -11.84 17.14
CA PHE A 27 14.17 -11.35 16.18
C PHE A 27 15.52 -12.05 16.34
N LYS A 28 16.00 -12.21 17.58
CA LYS A 28 17.27 -12.91 17.85
C LYS A 28 17.25 -14.34 17.37
N GLN A 29 16.14 -15.06 17.53
CA GLN A 29 16.03 -16.45 17.12
C GLN A 29 16.01 -16.61 15.61
N LEU A 30 15.48 -15.63 14.85
CA LEU A 30 15.55 -15.59 13.39
C LEU A 30 16.95 -15.20 12.88
N PHE A 31 17.61 -14.24 13.52
CA PHE A 31 18.95 -13.81 13.13
C PHE A 31 20.04 -14.79 13.57
N SER A 32 19.90 -15.46 14.71
CA SER A 32 20.82 -16.52 15.13
C SER A 32 20.74 -17.74 14.22
N THR A 33 19.52 -18.12 13.78
CA THR A 33 19.37 -19.18 12.76
C THR A 33 19.97 -18.76 11.41
N LEU A 34 19.87 -17.48 11.03
CA LEU A 34 20.49 -16.95 9.81
C LEU A 34 22.02 -16.81 9.92
N GLU A 35 22.57 -16.54 11.10
CA GLU A 35 24.03 -16.50 11.35
C GLU A 35 24.62 -17.92 11.39
N GLU A 36 23.90 -18.89 11.95
CA GLU A 36 24.26 -20.32 11.85
C GLU A 36 24.18 -20.83 10.40
N GLU A 37 23.24 -20.35 9.58
CA GLU A 37 23.14 -20.70 8.16
C GLU A 37 24.13 -19.93 7.26
N LYS A 38 24.57 -18.73 7.63
CA LYS A 38 25.52 -17.91 6.83
C LYS A 38 26.98 -18.38 6.88
N SER A 39 27.31 -19.39 7.67
CA SER A 39 28.71 -19.87 7.80
C SER A 39 28.94 -21.34 7.48
N THR A 40 27.96 -22.05 6.90
CA THR A 40 28.26 -23.32 6.22
C THR A 40 28.83 -23.02 4.83
N VAL A 41 30.09 -22.56 4.77
CA VAL A 41 30.85 -22.56 3.52
C VAL A 41 30.99 -24.02 3.09
N VAL A 42 30.15 -24.46 2.16
CA VAL A 42 30.22 -25.79 1.56
C VAL A 42 31.61 -25.93 0.95
N LYS A 43 32.43 -26.82 1.48
CA LYS A 43 33.77 -27.09 0.94
C LYS A 43 33.59 -27.73 -0.43
N ALA A 44 33.72 -26.92 -1.48
CA ALA A 44 33.68 -27.38 -2.86
C ALA A 44 34.74 -28.45 -3.09
N LYS A 45 34.34 -29.64 -3.54
CA LYS A 45 35.30 -30.62 -4.04
C LYS A 45 35.80 -30.15 -5.41
N PRO A 46 37.10 -30.28 -5.71
CA PRO A 46 37.62 -29.92 -7.01
C PRO A 46 36.99 -30.81 -8.07
N VAL A 47 36.22 -30.20 -8.99
CA VAL A 47 35.62 -30.89 -10.12
C VAL A 47 36.69 -31.11 -11.20
N PRO A 48 36.81 -32.31 -11.80
CA PRO A 48 37.74 -32.52 -12.91
C PRO A 48 37.44 -31.56 -14.07
N PRO A 49 38.45 -31.08 -14.81
CA PRO A 49 38.23 -30.17 -15.93
C PRO A 49 37.49 -30.88 -17.08
N TYR A 50 36.91 -30.08 -17.98
CA TYR A 50 36.22 -30.57 -19.17
C TYR A 50 37.11 -31.57 -19.96
N LEU A 51 36.48 -32.61 -20.52
CA LEU A 51 37.12 -33.77 -21.19
C LEU A 51 37.87 -34.76 -20.28
N LYS A 52 38.04 -34.48 -18.98
CA LYS A 52 38.64 -35.42 -18.00
C LYS A 52 37.64 -35.97 -16.97
N ARG A 53 36.34 -35.94 -17.30
CA ARG A 53 35.23 -36.34 -16.42
C ARG A 53 34.71 -37.76 -16.66
N ALA A 54 35.43 -38.58 -17.44
CA ALA A 54 35.07 -39.97 -17.64
C ALA A 54 35.10 -40.73 -16.29
N GLY A 55 33.94 -41.29 -15.89
CA GLY A 55 33.78 -41.99 -14.61
C GLY A 55 33.47 -41.10 -13.40
N PHE A 56 33.42 -39.77 -13.58
CA PHE A 56 32.97 -38.85 -12.54
C PHE A 56 31.43 -38.86 -12.47
N VAL A 57 30.86 -39.10 -11.29
CA VAL A 57 29.41 -39.17 -11.09
C VAL A 57 29.03 -38.29 -9.89
N PRO A 58 28.59 -37.03 -10.13
CA PRO A 58 28.19 -36.15 -9.05
C PRO A 58 26.82 -36.57 -8.51
N ARG A 59 26.72 -36.78 -7.19
CA ARG A 59 25.46 -37.18 -6.52
C ARG A 59 25.03 -36.17 -5.46
N LYS A 60 25.96 -35.49 -4.82
CA LYS A 60 25.71 -34.46 -3.81
C LYS A 60 25.88 -33.07 -4.42
N VAL A 61 25.24 -32.07 -3.82
CA VAL A 61 25.37 -30.65 -4.19
C VAL A 61 26.85 -30.21 -4.16
N GLU A 62 27.62 -30.73 -3.21
CA GLU A 62 29.05 -30.44 -3.04
C GLU A 62 29.94 -30.94 -4.20
N ASP A 63 29.47 -31.95 -4.95
CA ASP A 63 30.24 -32.55 -6.05
C ASP A 63 30.23 -31.66 -7.32
N PHE A 64 29.44 -30.58 -7.32
CA PHE A 64 29.34 -29.64 -8.44
C PHE A 64 30.25 -28.41 -8.29
N GLY A 65 30.99 -28.28 -7.20
CA GLY A 65 31.86 -27.12 -6.96
C GLY A 65 31.06 -25.83 -6.82
N ASP A 66 31.23 -24.89 -7.76
CA ASP A 66 30.48 -23.62 -7.84
C ASP A 66 29.10 -23.76 -8.52
N GLY A 67 28.68 -25.01 -8.76
CA GLY A 67 27.43 -25.35 -9.42
C GLY A 67 27.60 -25.71 -10.91
N GLY A 68 26.47 -25.84 -11.59
CA GLY A 68 26.41 -26.27 -12.98
C GLY A 68 26.29 -27.79 -13.13
N ALA A 69 25.47 -28.23 -14.07
CA ALA A 69 25.30 -29.65 -14.42
C ALA A 69 26.15 -29.98 -15.65
N PHE A 70 26.72 -31.18 -15.69
CA PHE A 70 27.62 -31.62 -16.77
C PHE A 70 26.84 -32.38 -17.84
N PRO A 71 26.65 -31.82 -19.06
CA PRO A 71 25.87 -32.49 -20.10
C PRO A 71 26.55 -33.78 -20.61
N GLU A 72 27.87 -33.90 -20.50
CA GLU A 72 28.59 -35.13 -20.88
C GLU A 72 28.32 -36.34 -19.95
N ILE A 73 27.75 -36.12 -18.77
CA ILE A 73 27.40 -37.20 -17.83
C ILE A 73 25.90 -37.44 -17.95
N HIS A 74 25.51 -38.57 -18.56
CA HIS A 74 24.11 -38.93 -18.84
C HIS A 74 23.37 -39.44 -17.60
N ILE A 75 23.39 -38.65 -16.53
CA ILE A 75 22.70 -38.89 -15.26
C ILE A 75 21.97 -37.60 -14.89
N ALA A 76 20.77 -37.72 -14.31
CA ALA A 76 20.03 -36.57 -13.80
C ALA A 76 20.82 -35.90 -12.66
N GLN A 77 21.24 -34.66 -12.89
CA GLN A 77 22.09 -33.88 -12.01
C GLN A 77 21.32 -32.69 -11.46
N TYR A 78 21.50 -32.39 -10.17
CA TYR A 78 20.75 -31.36 -9.46
C TYR A 78 21.67 -30.49 -8.58
N PRO A 79 22.45 -29.55 -9.17
CA PRO A 79 23.48 -28.79 -8.46
C PRO A 79 22.99 -27.94 -7.27
N LEU A 80 21.73 -27.49 -7.29
CA LEU A 80 21.08 -26.76 -6.18
C LEU A 80 19.66 -27.29 -5.94
N ASP A 81 19.47 -28.61 -6.10
CA ASP A 81 18.15 -29.27 -6.10
C ASP A 81 17.13 -28.71 -7.14
N MET A 82 17.59 -27.85 -8.06
CA MET A 82 16.80 -27.35 -9.18
C MET A 82 16.29 -28.49 -10.05
N GLY A 83 15.00 -28.49 -10.40
CA GLY A 83 14.41 -29.53 -11.26
C GLY A 83 13.97 -30.80 -10.52
N ARG A 84 14.17 -30.90 -9.20
CA ARG A 84 13.55 -31.96 -8.39
C ARG A 84 12.07 -31.64 -8.12
N VAL A 85 11.19 -32.61 -8.35
CA VAL A 85 9.76 -32.51 -8.05
C VAL A 85 9.47 -32.44 -6.53
N LYS A 86 10.43 -32.85 -5.69
CA LYS A 86 10.25 -32.98 -4.23
C LYS A 86 10.06 -31.64 -3.49
N GLY A 87 10.54 -30.52 -4.07
CA GLY A 87 10.34 -29.17 -3.54
C GLY A 87 9.11 -28.44 -4.10
N ALA A 88 8.67 -28.82 -5.29
CA ALA A 88 7.49 -28.27 -5.95
C ALA A 88 6.27 -29.15 -5.66
N LYS A 89 5.71 -29.07 -4.45
CA LYS A 89 4.38 -29.66 -4.20
C LYS A 89 3.39 -28.97 -5.16
N PRO A 90 2.74 -29.69 -6.09
CA PRO A 90 1.75 -29.08 -6.96
C PRO A 90 0.64 -28.48 -6.09
N GLY A 91 0.47 -27.16 -6.14
CA GLY A 91 -0.49 -26.43 -5.31
C GLY A 91 0.07 -25.76 -4.04
N SER A 92 1.38 -25.54 -3.92
CA SER A 92 1.91 -24.68 -2.86
C SER A 92 1.36 -23.25 -2.96
N LYS A 93 0.76 -22.74 -1.89
CA LYS A 93 0.20 -21.37 -1.79
C LYS A 93 1.26 -20.29 -1.54
N ILE A 94 2.53 -20.59 -1.81
CA ILE A 94 3.67 -19.72 -1.50
C ILE A 94 4.06 -19.00 -2.80
N LEU A 95 4.16 -17.66 -2.73
CA LEU A 95 4.68 -16.86 -3.84
C LEU A 95 6.17 -17.17 -4.05
N PRO A 96 6.63 -17.35 -5.30
CA PRO A 96 8.04 -17.59 -5.56
C PRO A 96 8.88 -16.38 -5.13
N VAL A 97 10.02 -16.65 -4.52
CA VAL A 97 10.99 -15.60 -4.14
C VAL A 97 11.64 -15.07 -5.42
N THR A 98 11.41 -13.80 -5.73
CA THR A 98 11.99 -13.12 -6.89
C THR A 98 13.17 -12.25 -6.45
N VAL A 99 14.10 -12.03 -7.38
CA VAL A 99 15.27 -11.15 -7.19
C VAL A 99 15.23 -10.01 -8.19
N ASP A 100 15.75 -8.85 -7.80
CA ASP A 100 15.96 -7.72 -8.69
C ASP A 100 17.21 -7.92 -9.58
N ALA A 101 17.41 -7.04 -10.55
CA ALA A 101 18.57 -7.09 -11.45
C ALA A 101 19.92 -6.89 -10.72
N ARG A 102 19.91 -6.43 -9.46
CA ARG A 102 21.10 -6.24 -8.61
C ARG A 102 21.33 -7.42 -7.67
N GLY A 103 20.47 -8.45 -7.70
CA GLY A 103 20.55 -9.63 -6.85
C GLY A 103 19.93 -9.47 -5.46
N ASN A 104 19.22 -8.37 -5.16
CA ASN A 104 18.46 -8.23 -3.92
C ASN A 104 17.13 -8.96 -4.01
N LEU A 105 16.66 -9.49 -2.88
CA LEU A 105 15.34 -10.11 -2.78
C LEU A 105 14.23 -9.06 -2.98
N ALA A 106 13.31 -9.34 -3.90
CA ALA A 106 12.22 -8.44 -4.26
C ALA A 106 11.00 -8.67 -3.34
N TYR A 107 11.10 -8.19 -2.09
CA TYR A 107 9.99 -8.20 -1.12
C TYR A 107 8.75 -7.42 -1.58
N ASP A 108 8.94 -6.49 -2.52
CA ASP A 108 7.90 -5.68 -3.16
C ASP A 108 6.82 -6.53 -3.87
N ALA A 109 7.15 -7.75 -4.28
CA ALA A 109 6.19 -8.68 -4.88
C ALA A 109 5.01 -9.02 -3.96
N ILE A 110 5.20 -8.94 -2.63
CA ILE A 110 4.13 -9.15 -1.64
C ILE A 110 3.14 -7.98 -1.66
N VAL A 111 3.65 -6.76 -1.76
CA VAL A 111 2.85 -5.54 -1.76
C VAL A 111 2.07 -5.39 -3.07
N LYS A 112 2.72 -5.68 -4.19
CA LYS A 112 2.14 -5.59 -5.54
C LYS A 112 1.22 -6.76 -5.90
N GLN A 113 0.85 -7.60 -4.93
CA GLN A 113 -0.02 -8.74 -5.17
C GLN A 113 -1.40 -8.29 -5.68
N ASN A 114 -1.89 -8.92 -6.75
CA ASN A 114 -3.15 -8.58 -7.42
C ASN A 114 -3.23 -7.15 -8.00
N GLU A 115 -2.11 -6.45 -8.10
CA GLU A 115 -2.05 -5.15 -8.75
C GLU A 115 -1.58 -5.25 -10.21
N ASN A 116 -1.81 -4.20 -10.99
CA ASN A 116 -1.28 -4.12 -12.34
C ASN A 116 0.26 -4.03 -12.28
N ALA A 117 0.96 -4.80 -13.10
CA ALA A 117 2.42 -4.76 -13.20
C ALA A 117 2.97 -3.34 -13.51
N LYS A 118 2.17 -2.50 -14.18
CA LYS A 118 2.51 -1.10 -14.48
C LYS A 118 2.28 -0.14 -13.31
N LYS A 119 1.59 -0.54 -12.24
CA LYS A 119 1.30 0.33 -11.11
C LYS A 119 2.57 0.53 -10.29
N ILE A 120 2.97 1.79 -10.13
CA ILE A 120 4.11 2.16 -9.31
C ILE A 120 3.68 2.10 -7.85
N VAL A 121 4.42 1.34 -7.05
CA VAL A 121 4.27 1.27 -5.60
C VAL A 121 5.64 1.47 -4.99
N TYR A 122 5.71 2.42 -4.06
CA TYR A 122 6.91 2.66 -3.26
C TYR A 122 6.87 1.73 -2.05
N SER A 123 7.94 0.96 -1.86
CA SER A 123 8.07 -0.02 -0.78
C SER A 123 9.46 -0.10 -0.18
N GLN A 124 10.45 0.56 -0.79
CA GLN A 124 11.85 0.50 -0.35
C GLN A 124 12.24 1.75 0.44
N HIS A 125 13.21 1.60 1.35
CA HIS A 125 13.81 2.76 2.04
C HIS A 125 14.45 3.76 1.07
N LYS A 126 14.96 3.28 -0.07
CA LYS A 126 15.51 4.11 -1.16
C LYS A 126 14.49 5.13 -1.67
N ASP A 127 13.20 4.82 -1.59
CA ASP A 127 12.11 5.69 -2.03
C ASP A 127 11.86 6.86 -1.04
N LEU A 128 12.30 6.73 0.23
CA LEU A 128 12.22 7.81 1.22
C LEU A 128 13.39 8.79 1.12
N ILE A 129 14.50 8.38 0.50
CA ILE A 129 15.70 9.21 0.44
C ILE A 129 15.45 10.35 -0.55
N PRO A 130 15.60 11.62 -0.14
CA PRO A 130 15.38 12.74 -1.02
C PRO A 130 16.38 12.71 -2.18
N LYS A 131 15.88 12.92 -3.40
CA LYS A 131 16.73 13.12 -4.57
C LYS A 131 17.26 14.55 -4.54
N ILE A 132 18.57 14.69 -4.38
CA ILE A 132 19.24 15.99 -4.41
C ILE A 132 19.31 16.41 -5.88
N LEU A 133 18.59 17.46 -6.24
CA LEU A 133 18.70 18.08 -7.56
C LEU A 133 20.09 18.71 -7.67
N ARG A 134 20.90 18.26 -8.62
CA ARG A 134 22.12 18.97 -9.03
C ARG A 134 21.70 19.93 -10.13
N ASN A 135 21.75 21.24 -9.85
CA ASN A 135 21.37 22.32 -10.77
C ASN A 135 22.41 22.53 -11.90
N GLU A 136 23.05 21.48 -12.42
CA GLU A 136 24.16 21.61 -13.39
C GLU A 136 23.84 21.06 -14.79
N GLU A 137 22.59 20.66 -15.07
CA GLU A 137 22.14 20.20 -16.39
C GLU A 137 20.84 20.92 -16.84
N GLU A 138 20.66 22.20 -16.50
CA GLU A 138 19.80 23.12 -17.26
C GLU A 138 20.66 23.71 -18.38
N GLY A 139 20.84 22.93 -19.45
CA GLY A 139 21.64 23.32 -20.61
C GLY A 139 20.77 23.36 -21.86
N ASP A 140 20.37 24.57 -22.27
CA ASP A 140 20.09 25.06 -23.64
C ASP A 140 19.37 24.16 -24.69
N ASP A 141 18.71 23.06 -24.30
CA ASP A 141 17.89 22.18 -25.16
C ASP A 141 16.38 22.25 -24.82
N GLU A 142 15.98 23.27 -24.05
CA GLU A 142 14.61 23.42 -23.51
C GLU A 142 13.56 23.68 -24.61
N GLY A 143 13.93 24.28 -25.74
CA GLY A 143 12.96 24.72 -26.76
C GLY A 143 12.32 23.59 -27.58
N GLU A 144 13.08 22.55 -27.95
CA GLU A 144 12.55 21.41 -28.71
C GLU A 144 11.81 20.41 -27.80
N GLU A 145 12.31 20.20 -26.58
CA GLU A 145 11.65 19.39 -25.56
C GLU A 145 10.30 20.00 -25.12
N GLU A 146 10.21 21.32 -24.99
CA GLU A 146 8.96 22.01 -24.67
C GLU A 146 7.89 21.83 -25.76
N GLU A 147 8.27 21.89 -27.04
CA GLU A 147 7.32 21.68 -28.14
C GLU A 147 6.83 20.22 -28.22
N GLU A 148 7.70 19.24 -27.98
CA GLU A 148 7.33 17.83 -27.93
C GLU A 148 6.43 17.53 -26.72
N MET A 149 6.76 18.07 -25.55
CA MET A 149 5.89 18.00 -24.37
C MET A 149 4.52 18.62 -24.65
N GLN A 150 4.47 19.77 -25.34
CA GLN A 150 3.21 20.42 -25.67
C GLN A 150 2.35 19.57 -26.61
N LYS A 151 2.97 18.89 -27.59
CA LYS A 151 2.26 17.94 -28.47
C LYS A 151 1.73 16.73 -27.70
N GLU A 152 2.51 16.16 -26.78
CA GLU A 152 2.07 15.04 -25.93
C GLU A 152 0.91 15.44 -25.01
N ILE A 153 0.95 16.65 -24.45
CA ILE A 153 -0.14 17.22 -23.66
C ILE A 153 -1.41 17.33 -24.50
N GLU A 154 -1.31 17.83 -25.74
CA GLU A 154 -2.45 17.97 -26.63
C GLU A 154 -3.04 16.62 -27.05
N GLU A 155 -2.21 15.63 -27.40
CA GLU A 155 -2.65 14.27 -27.72
C GLU A 155 -3.37 13.63 -26.52
N THR A 156 -2.75 13.70 -25.34
CA THR A 156 -3.34 13.18 -24.09
C THR A 156 -4.66 13.89 -23.77
N MET A 157 -4.75 15.20 -24.00
CA MET A 157 -5.97 15.97 -23.82
C MET A 157 -7.06 15.52 -24.78
N GLN A 158 -6.74 15.29 -26.05
CA GLN A 158 -7.70 14.83 -27.05
C GLN A 158 -8.20 13.41 -26.73
N GLU A 159 -7.31 12.50 -26.34
CA GLU A 159 -7.67 11.12 -25.97
C GLU A 159 -8.56 11.11 -24.72
N THR A 160 -8.17 11.84 -23.67
CA THR A 160 -8.94 11.92 -22.42
C THR A 160 -10.29 12.58 -22.64
N LYS A 161 -10.36 13.65 -23.44
CA LYS A 161 -11.62 14.29 -23.85
C LYS A 161 -12.53 13.30 -24.57
N ALA A 162 -12.03 12.60 -25.59
CA ALA A 162 -12.81 11.61 -26.34
C ALA A 162 -13.30 10.45 -25.45
N ALA A 163 -12.49 10.01 -24.48
CA ALA A 163 -12.88 8.99 -23.51
C ALA A 163 -14.00 9.48 -22.56
N LEU A 164 -13.88 10.70 -22.04
CA LEU A 164 -14.88 11.31 -21.18
C LEU A 164 -16.20 11.57 -21.92
N GLU A 165 -16.14 12.05 -23.17
CA GLU A 165 -17.31 12.25 -24.02
C GLU A 165 -18.08 10.94 -24.24
N LYS A 166 -17.38 9.82 -24.48
CA LYS A 166 -18.02 8.49 -24.57
C LYS A 166 -18.78 8.14 -23.30
N ILE A 167 -18.20 8.36 -22.12
CA ILE A 167 -18.84 8.06 -20.83
C ILE A 167 -20.05 8.98 -20.61
N VAL A 168 -19.91 10.27 -20.91
CA VAL A 168 -20.98 11.26 -20.75
C VAL A 168 -22.14 10.94 -21.69
N ASN A 169 -21.88 10.59 -22.95
CA ASN A 169 -22.92 10.21 -23.92
C ASN A 169 -23.71 8.96 -23.48
N VAL A 170 -23.05 7.98 -22.87
CA VAL A 170 -23.73 6.81 -22.26
C VAL A 170 -24.62 7.23 -21.09
N ARG A 171 -24.18 8.17 -20.25
CA ARG A 171 -24.99 8.68 -19.13
C ARG A 171 -26.17 9.54 -19.60
N LEU A 172 -25.96 10.39 -20.59
CA LEU A 172 -27.00 11.26 -21.17
C LEU A 172 -28.09 10.45 -21.86
N SER A 173 -27.71 9.42 -22.63
CA SER A 173 -28.67 8.52 -23.29
C SER A 173 -29.52 7.75 -22.28
N ALA A 174 -28.94 7.28 -21.17
CA ALA A 174 -29.69 6.62 -20.10
C ALA A 174 -30.64 7.58 -19.35
N ALA A 175 -30.29 8.87 -19.24
CA ALA A 175 -31.12 9.87 -18.56
C ALA A 175 -32.32 10.35 -19.40
N GLN A 176 -32.29 10.15 -20.72
CA GLN A 176 -33.34 10.57 -21.65
C GLN A 176 -34.14 9.38 -22.19
N PRO A 177 -35.18 8.89 -21.48
CA PRO A 177 -35.91 7.68 -21.84
C PRO A 177 -36.77 7.81 -23.11
N LYS A 178 -37.02 9.03 -23.58
CA LYS A 178 -37.80 9.29 -24.80
C LYS A 178 -36.99 9.11 -26.09
N ASN A 179 -35.66 9.00 -25.99
CA ASN A 179 -34.81 8.81 -27.14
C ASN A 179 -34.72 7.31 -27.46
N VAL A 180 -35.55 6.83 -28.37
CA VAL A 180 -35.48 5.44 -28.85
C VAL A 180 -34.13 5.26 -29.56
N PRO A 181 -33.22 4.40 -29.06
CA PRO A 181 -31.95 4.18 -29.73
C PRO A 181 -32.22 3.59 -31.12
N LYS A 182 -31.72 4.26 -32.17
CA LYS A 182 -31.71 3.70 -33.52
C LYS A 182 -30.75 2.51 -33.52
N GLN A 183 -31.28 1.30 -33.54
CA GLN A 183 -30.47 0.09 -33.63
C GLN A 183 -29.77 0.04 -34.99
N SER A 184 -28.47 -0.22 -34.99
CA SER A 184 -27.73 -0.42 -36.23
C SER A 184 -28.10 -1.77 -36.83
N SER A 185 -28.54 -1.82 -38.09
CA SER A 185 -28.80 -3.07 -38.81
C SER A 185 -27.52 -3.77 -39.31
N ASP A 186 -26.35 -3.25 -38.95
CA ASP A 186 -25.06 -3.71 -39.44
C ASP A 186 -24.63 -5.02 -38.76
N SER A 187 -24.38 -6.05 -39.57
CA SER A 187 -23.86 -7.33 -39.07
C SER A 187 -22.33 -7.34 -39.07
N LYS A 188 -21.71 -7.77 -37.98
CA LYS A 188 -20.25 -7.87 -37.82
C LYS A 188 -19.79 -9.31 -37.98
N TYR A 189 -18.78 -9.56 -38.80
CA TYR A 189 -18.15 -10.89 -38.91
C TYR A 189 -16.90 -10.94 -38.04
N ILE A 190 -16.88 -11.86 -37.08
CA ILE A 190 -15.76 -12.07 -36.15
C ILE A 190 -15.11 -13.41 -36.48
N LYS A 191 -13.80 -13.39 -36.74
CA LYS A 191 -13.00 -14.59 -36.89
C LYS A 191 -12.56 -15.09 -35.52
N TYR A 192 -13.06 -16.25 -35.11
CA TYR A 192 -12.78 -16.85 -33.80
C TYR A 192 -11.94 -18.12 -33.95
N LYS A 193 -10.85 -18.19 -33.18
CA LYS A 193 -10.00 -19.37 -33.07
C LYS A 193 -10.19 -20.00 -31.68
N PRO A 194 -10.85 -21.17 -31.58
CA PRO A 194 -11.03 -21.85 -30.30
C PRO A 194 -9.68 -22.22 -29.66
N SER A 195 -9.61 -22.12 -28.33
CA SER A 195 -8.44 -22.55 -27.55
C SER A 195 -8.34 -24.07 -27.46
N GLN A 196 -9.48 -24.77 -27.38
CA GLN A 196 -9.55 -26.22 -27.45
C GLN A 196 -9.56 -26.65 -28.92
N GLN A 197 -8.45 -27.24 -29.37
CA GLN A 197 -8.28 -27.72 -30.73
C GLN A 197 -8.17 -29.24 -30.73
N SER A 198 -9.21 -29.91 -31.20
CA SER A 198 -9.20 -31.35 -31.51
C SER A 198 -9.89 -31.54 -32.85
N ALA A 199 -9.45 -32.54 -33.61
CA ALA A 199 -10.05 -32.89 -34.90
C ALA A 199 -11.55 -33.26 -34.79
N ALA A 200 -12.00 -33.68 -33.61
CA ALA A 200 -13.40 -33.96 -33.31
C ALA A 200 -14.27 -32.70 -33.14
N PHE A 201 -13.65 -31.55 -32.87
CA PHE A 201 -14.35 -30.28 -32.72
C PHE A 201 -14.28 -29.45 -34.01
N ASN A 202 -15.29 -28.62 -34.24
CA ASN A 202 -15.35 -27.71 -35.39
C ASN A 202 -15.19 -28.40 -36.75
N SER A 203 -15.62 -29.67 -36.89
CA SER A 203 -15.50 -30.44 -38.13
C SER A 203 -14.07 -30.42 -38.70
N GLY A 204 -13.04 -30.38 -37.84
CA GLY A 204 -11.63 -30.31 -38.24
C GLY A 204 -11.11 -28.92 -38.64
N ALA A 205 -11.97 -27.89 -38.68
CA ALA A 205 -11.55 -26.52 -38.97
C ALA A 205 -10.86 -25.87 -37.76
N LYS A 206 -9.79 -25.12 -38.01
CA LYS A 206 -9.03 -24.43 -36.95
C LYS A 206 -9.72 -23.17 -36.44
N GLU A 207 -10.60 -22.58 -37.24
CA GLU A 207 -11.20 -21.27 -37.00
C GLU A 207 -12.69 -21.29 -37.41
N ARG A 208 -13.46 -20.35 -36.87
CA ARG A 208 -14.89 -20.13 -37.18
C ARG A 208 -15.11 -18.67 -37.52
N ILE A 209 -15.99 -18.39 -38.45
CA ILE A 209 -16.46 -17.01 -38.72
C ILE A 209 -17.85 -16.90 -38.12
N ILE A 210 -18.03 -15.97 -37.18
CA ILE A 210 -19.28 -15.74 -36.47
C ILE A 210 -19.87 -14.44 -36.97
N ARG A 211 -21.10 -14.48 -37.47
CA ARG A 211 -21.86 -13.27 -37.80
C ARG A 211 -22.63 -12.82 -36.56
N MET A 212 -22.21 -11.71 -35.96
CA MET A 212 -22.89 -11.06 -34.85
C MET A 212 -23.90 -10.05 -35.39
N VAL A 213 -25.14 -10.16 -34.93
CA VAL A 213 -26.24 -9.24 -35.24
C VAL A 213 -26.85 -8.79 -33.92
N GLU A 214 -27.11 -7.49 -33.76
CA GLU A 214 -27.79 -6.95 -32.59
C GLU A 214 -29.26 -7.37 -32.62
N MET A 215 -29.77 -7.92 -31.52
CA MET A 215 -31.17 -8.33 -31.43
C MET A 215 -32.08 -7.10 -31.32
N PRO A 216 -33.13 -7.00 -32.14
CA PRO A 216 -34.06 -5.88 -32.03
C PRO A 216 -34.72 -5.80 -30.65
N VAL A 217 -34.77 -4.60 -30.04
CA VAL A 217 -35.32 -4.37 -28.70
C VAL A 217 -36.65 -3.60 -28.82
N ASP A 218 -37.67 -4.05 -28.11
CA ASP A 218 -38.98 -3.38 -28.09
C ASP A 218 -38.89 -2.05 -27.31
N PRO A 219 -39.24 -0.90 -27.93
CA PRO A 219 -39.20 0.40 -27.28
C PRO A 219 -40.19 0.56 -26.11
N LEU A 220 -41.20 -0.30 -25.99
CA LEU A 220 -42.19 -0.28 -24.91
C LEU A 220 -41.88 -1.30 -23.79
N GLU A 221 -40.81 -2.08 -23.94
CA GLU A 221 -40.42 -3.06 -22.92
C GLU A 221 -39.89 -2.37 -21.65
N PRO A 222 -40.48 -2.63 -20.46
CA PRO A 222 -39.98 -2.05 -19.21
C PRO A 222 -38.64 -2.70 -18.79
N PRO A 223 -37.87 -2.05 -17.88
CA PRO A 223 -36.61 -2.62 -17.38
C PRO A 223 -36.77 -4.02 -16.77
N LYS A 224 -35.99 -4.99 -17.27
CA LYS A 224 -36.08 -6.42 -16.89
C LYS A 224 -35.65 -6.74 -15.46
N PHE A 225 -34.74 -5.95 -14.88
CA PHE A 225 -34.06 -6.30 -13.62
C PHE A 225 -34.25 -5.21 -12.55
N LYS A 226 -34.34 -5.65 -11.29
CA LYS A 226 -34.41 -4.76 -10.12
C LYS A 226 -33.01 -4.34 -9.67
N HIS A 227 -32.86 -3.10 -9.19
CA HIS A 227 -31.60 -2.63 -8.60
C HIS A 227 -31.31 -3.33 -7.26
N LYS A 228 -30.24 -4.11 -7.20
CA LYS A 228 -29.77 -4.77 -5.96
C LYS A 228 -28.63 -3.97 -5.34
N ARG A 229 -28.76 -3.59 -4.06
CA ARG A 229 -27.67 -2.97 -3.30
C ARG A 229 -26.72 -4.07 -2.81
N VAL A 230 -25.47 -4.00 -3.25
CA VAL A 230 -24.38 -4.88 -2.81
C VAL A 230 -23.43 -4.10 -1.91
N PRO A 231 -22.81 -4.74 -0.89
CA PRO A 231 -21.72 -4.11 -0.12
C PRO A 231 -20.60 -3.64 -1.04
N LYS A 232 -19.91 -2.57 -0.64
CA LYS A 232 -18.74 -2.09 -1.38
C LYS A 232 -17.68 -3.19 -1.40
N ALA A 233 -17.15 -3.50 -2.58
CA ALA A 233 -16.05 -4.44 -2.73
C ALA A 233 -14.84 -3.97 -1.89
N SER A 234 -13.98 -4.90 -1.48
CA SER A 234 -12.69 -4.55 -0.89
C SER A 234 -11.94 -3.59 -1.83
N GLY A 235 -11.30 -2.57 -1.26
CA GLY A 235 -10.47 -1.65 -2.04
C GLY A 235 -9.23 -2.32 -2.62
N SER A 236 -8.39 -1.53 -3.26
CA SER A 236 -7.01 -1.94 -3.57
C SER A 236 -6.29 -2.36 -2.28
N PRO A 237 -5.30 -3.26 -2.36
CA PRO A 237 -4.51 -3.63 -1.18
C PRO A 237 -3.89 -2.37 -0.52
N PRO A 238 -3.64 -2.42 0.79
CA PRO A 238 -3.05 -1.29 1.50
C PRO A 238 -1.64 -1.04 0.97
N VAL A 239 -1.34 0.24 0.71
CA VAL A 239 -0.01 0.68 0.25
C VAL A 239 0.92 0.82 1.46
N PRO A 240 2.22 0.52 1.34
CA PRO A 240 3.18 0.72 2.41
C PRO A 240 3.22 2.18 2.84
N VAL A 241 3.20 2.41 4.15
CA VAL A 241 3.20 3.77 4.69
C VAL A 241 4.64 4.19 4.97
N MET A 242 5.11 5.18 4.21
CA MET A 242 6.49 5.66 4.26
C MET A 242 6.66 6.77 5.29
N HIS A 243 6.51 6.42 6.57
CA HIS A 243 6.75 7.35 7.67
C HIS A 243 8.24 7.55 7.94
N SER A 244 8.58 8.72 8.47
CA SER A 244 9.84 8.89 9.18
C SER A 244 9.83 8.06 10.48
N PRO A 245 11.00 7.79 11.07
CA PRO A 245 11.06 7.11 12.36
C PRO A 245 10.18 7.80 13.41
N PRO A 246 9.45 7.04 14.24
CA PRO A 246 8.55 7.61 15.22
C PRO A 246 9.32 8.50 16.19
N ARG A 247 8.84 9.73 16.39
CA ARG A 247 9.45 10.66 17.34
C ARG A 247 9.17 10.18 18.77
N PRO A 248 10.16 10.18 19.67
CA PRO A 248 9.91 9.83 21.06
C PRO A 248 8.98 10.87 21.68
N VAL A 249 7.91 10.40 22.33
CA VAL A 249 6.94 11.24 23.02
C VAL A 249 7.30 11.29 24.51
N THR A 250 7.32 12.48 25.11
CA THR A 250 7.54 12.60 26.55
C THR A 250 6.24 12.39 27.33
N VAL A 251 6.35 11.89 28.57
CA VAL A 251 5.16 11.71 29.44
C VAL A 251 4.46 13.05 29.69
N LYS A 252 5.22 14.15 29.75
CA LYS A 252 4.69 15.50 29.89
C LYS A 252 3.81 15.88 28.69
N ASP A 253 4.32 15.70 27.46
CA ASP A 253 3.54 16.00 26.26
C ASP A 253 2.23 15.20 26.25
N GLN A 254 2.29 13.91 26.60
CA GLN A 254 1.08 13.08 26.66
C GLN A 254 0.05 13.59 27.69
N GLN A 255 0.51 14.11 28.84
CA GLN A 255 -0.37 14.68 29.87
C GLN A 255 -0.95 16.02 29.43
N ASP A 256 -0.17 16.87 28.78
CA ASP A 256 -0.61 18.18 28.28
C ASP A 256 -1.70 18.00 27.18
N TRP A 257 -1.61 16.93 26.40
CA TRP A 257 -2.62 16.55 25.40
C TRP A 257 -3.79 15.72 25.95
N LYS A 258 -3.89 15.51 27.27
CA LYS A 258 -5.00 14.77 27.88
C LYS A 258 -6.24 15.66 27.95
N ILE A 259 -7.14 15.48 26.97
CA ILE A 259 -8.39 16.23 26.88
C ILE A 259 -9.37 15.78 27.99
N PRO A 260 -9.85 16.70 28.86
CA PRO A 260 -10.86 16.38 29.86
C PRO A 260 -12.21 15.95 29.24
N PRO A 261 -13.00 15.11 29.93
CA PRO A 261 -14.32 14.74 29.43
C PRO A 261 -15.26 15.95 29.36
N CYS A 262 -16.04 16.06 28.29
CA CYS A 262 -17.03 17.12 28.13
C CYS A 262 -18.29 16.81 28.96
N ILE A 263 -18.57 17.65 29.96
CA ILE A 263 -19.79 17.59 30.76
C ILE A 263 -20.69 18.75 30.32
N SER A 264 -21.76 18.44 29.59
CA SER A 264 -22.70 19.44 29.10
C SER A 264 -23.74 19.80 30.17
N ASN A 265 -24.07 21.09 30.29
CA ASN A 265 -25.18 21.57 31.12
C ASN A 265 -26.56 21.30 30.47
N TRP A 266 -26.61 20.93 29.19
CA TRP A 266 -27.86 20.75 28.43
C TRP A 266 -28.14 19.31 28.02
N LYS A 267 -27.11 18.54 27.65
CA LYS A 267 -27.29 17.20 27.08
C LYS A 267 -26.60 16.12 27.92
N ASN A 268 -27.40 15.17 28.37
CA ASN A 268 -26.93 13.93 28.99
C ASN A 268 -27.69 12.74 28.39
N PRO A 269 -27.35 12.31 27.15
CA PRO A 269 -28.13 11.33 26.41
C PRO A 269 -28.12 9.94 27.07
N LYS A 270 -27.06 9.60 27.80
CA LYS A 270 -26.93 8.33 28.52
C LYS A 270 -27.47 8.38 29.95
N GLY A 271 -27.95 9.54 30.41
CA GLY A 271 -28.55 9.70 31.73
C GLY A 271 -27.59 9.44 32.91
N TYR A 272 -26.28 9.66 32.74
CA TYR A 272 -25.33 9.43 33.82
C TYR A 272 -25.57 10.34 35.02
N THR A 273 -25.52 9.79 36.23
CA THR A 273 -25.55 10.57 37.47
C THR A 273 -24.17 11.18 37.71
N ILE A 274 -24.04 12.47 37.41
CA ILE A 274 -22.79 13.23 37.57
C ILE A 274 -22.87 14.02 38.88
N PRO A 275 -21.89 13.90 39.79
CA PRO A 275 -21.88 14.69 41.01
C PRO A 275 -21.74 16.19 40.69
N LEU A 276 -22.27 17.03 41.56
CA LEU A 276 -22.40 18.47 41.30
C LEU A 276 -21.04 19.16 41.10
N ASP A 277 -20.00 18.72 41.81
CA ASP A 277 -18.64 19.26 41.70
C ASP A 277 -18.10 19.10 40.27
N LYS A 278 -18.26 17.92 39.65
CA LYS A 278 -17.80 17.67 38.27
C LYS A 278 -18.66 18.37 37.23
N ARG A 279 -19.93 18.60 37.54
CA ARG A 279 -20.85 19.31 36.65
C ARG A 279 -20.52 20.80 36.54
N LEU A 280 -20.11 21.39 37.66
CA LEU A 280 -19.70 22.79 37.73
C LEU A 280 -18.20 22.99 37.44
N ALA A 281 -17.39 21.92 37.39
CA ALA A 281 -15.94 22.02 37.19
C ALA A 281 -15.53 22.66 35.85
N ALA A 282 -16.32 22.50 34.79
CA ALA A 282 -16.06 23.11 33.49
C ALA A 282 -16.63 24.53 33.37
N ASP A 283 -17.31 25.02 34.41
CA ASP A 283 -17.99 26.31 34.41
C ASP A 283 -17.01 27.42 34.83
N GLY A 284 -16.53 28.17 33.85
CA GLY A 284 -15.60 29.28 34.04
C GLY A 284 -16.18 30.49 34.80
N ARG A 285 -17.45 30.46 35.21
CA ARG A 285 -18.09 31.55 35.99
C ARG A 285 -17.34 31.86 37.29
N GLY A 286 -16.71 30.87 37.92
CA GLY A 286 -15.88 31.09 39.12
C GLY A 286 -14.53 31.76 38.86
N LEU A 287 -14.09 31.85 37.61
CA LEU A 287 -12.87 32.53 37.20
C LEU A 287 -13.14 33.99 36.77
N GLN A 288 -14.42 34.39 36.66
CA GLN A 288 -14.82 35.75 36.34
C GLN A 288 -14.99 36.56 37.63
N GLU A 289 -14.08 37.49 37.88
CA GLU A 289 -14.23 38.46 38.96
C GLU A 289 -15.13 39.61 38.48
N VAL A 290 -16.27 39.81 39.15
CA VAL A 290 -17.19 40.90 38.83
C VAL A 290 -16.69 42.17 39.53
N GLN A 291 -16.03 43.05 38.76
CA GLN A 291 -15.60 44.36 39.24
C GLN A 291 -16.71 45.40 39.01
N ILE A 292 -17.06 46.16 40.06
CA ILE A 292 -18.04 47.25 40.00
C ILE A 292 -17.28 48.58 39.89
N ASN A 293 -17.71 49.45 38.98
CA ASN A 293 -17.11 50.76 38.80
C ASN A 293 -17.49 51.71 39.95
N ASP A 294 -16.51 52.37 40.58
CA ASP A 294 -16.71 53.35 41.66
C ASP A 294 -17.63 54.52 41.29
N ASN A 295 -17.80 54.80 39.99
CA ASN A 295 -18.74 55.82 39.52
C ASN A 295 -20.20 55.46 39.84
N PHE A 296 -20.55 54.20 40.06
CA PHE A 296 -21.88 53.82 40.54
C PHE A 296 -22.15 54.37 41.94
N ALA A 297 -21.15 54.35 42.83
CA ALA A 297 -21.27 54.93 44.17
C ALA A 297 -21.45 56.45 44.09
N LYS A 298 -20.62 57.13 43.29
CA LYS A 298 -20.72 58.59 43.07
C LYS A 298 -22.07 58.99 42.49
N LEU A 299 -22.60 58.21 41.54
CA LEU A 299 -23.91 58.46 40.94
C LEU A 299 -25.04 58.27 41.96
N SER A 300 -25.00 57.19 42.76
CA SER A 300 -26.01 56.95 43.79
C SER A 300 -26.03 58.05 44.86
N GLU A 301 -24.86 58.53 45.26
CA GLU A 301 -24.75 59.65 46.21
C GLU A 301 -25.27 60.95 45.61
N ALA A 302 -24.90 61.26 44.36
CA ALA A 302 -25.38 62.45 43.66
C ALA A 302 -26.91 62.47 43.50
N LEU A 303 -27.52 61.31 43.22
CA LEU A 303 -28.98 61.18 43.10
C LEU A 303 -29.68 61.31 44.46
N TYR A 304 -29.11 60.77 45.53
CA TYR A 304 -29.67 60.91 46.89
C TYR A 304 -29.64 62.38 47.36
N VAL A 305 -28.58 63.11 47.01
CA VAL A 305 -28.48 64.56 47.28
C VAL A 305 -29.48 65.36 46.42
N ALA A 306 -29.79 64.92 45.21
CA ALA A 306 -30.73 65.61 44.32
C ALA A 306 -32.21 65.38 44.67
N GLU A 307 -32.54 64.32 45.42
CA GLU A 307 -33.90 64.06 45.95
C GLU A 307 -34.25 64.94 47.16
N GLN A 308 -33.23 65.40 47.89
CA GLN A 308 -33.33 66.16 49.13
C GLN A 308 -33.51 67.66 48.89
#